data_AF-A0A7J6TQI5-F1
#
_entry.id   AF-A0A7J6TQI5-F1
#
_cell.length_a   1.000
_cell.length_b   1.000
_cell.length_c   1.000
_cell.angle_alpha   90.00
_cell.angle_beta   90.00
_cell.angle_gamma   90.00
#
_symmetry.space_group_name_H-M   'P 1'
#
loop_
_entity.id
_entity.type
_entity.pdbx_description
1 polymer ?
#
loop_
_entity_poly.entity_id
_entity_poly.type
_entity_poly.pdbx_seq_one_letter_code
_entity_poly.pdbx_strand_id
1 'polypeptide(L)'
;MASSAASDPFYVARDEVQSSVDEMSARYEEWQTKQASGANLARSASFDDLQQKLKEDTHSLTADLRDVDASIRAVEKHPERFPHCTPSELANRRGWATRMRQQVRDVKNAMSSEAARQRLTKDREMLQMEEGAARKANAEENSRLLGTNKQVQEQIVQDQDEQLDDLARVTHRLGEAAQAIN
;
A
#
# COMPACT_ATOMS: atom_id res chain seq x y z
N MET A 1 -4.64 3.13 -54.81
CA MET A 1 -5.64 3.52 -53.80
C MET A 1 -5.13 3.02 -52.45
N ALA A 2 -4.21 3.76 -51.82
CA ALA A 2 -3.50 3.31 -50.62
C ALA A 2 -4.12 3.96 -49.36
N SER A 3 -4.62 3.08 -48.48
CA SER A 3 -5.02 3.22 -47.08
C SER A 3 -5.06 4.63 -46.45
N SER A 4 -6.24 5.26 -46.46
CA SER A 4 -6.53 6.47 -45.67
C SER A 4 -6.70 6.18 -44.16
N ALA A 5 -6.79 4.92 -43.75
CA ALA A 5 -6.93 4.53 -42.34
C ALA A 5 -5.61 4.62 -41.56
N ALA A 6 -4.46 4.43 -42.22
CA ALA A 6 -3.14 4.51 -41.57
C ALA A 6 -2.65 5.96 -41.33
N SER A 7 -3.36 6.97 -41.84
CA SER A 7 -3.00 8.39 -41.73
C SER A 7 -4.00 9.21 -40.91
N ASP A 8 -5.11 8.62 -40.44
CA ASP A 8 -6.08 9.33 -39.61
C ASP A 8 -5.57 9.38 -38.16
N PRO A 9 -5.32 10.57 -37.59
CA PRO A 9 -4.87 10.72 -36.20
C PRO A 9 -5.78 10.04 -35.18
N PHE A 10 -7.06 9.85 -35.51
CA PHE A 10 -8.00 9.13 -34.67
C PHE A 10 -7.55 7.70 -34.40
N TYR A 11 -7.08 6.96 -35.41
CA TYR A 11 -6.74 5.55 -35.22
C TYR A 11 -5.44 5.37 -34.43
N VAL A 12 -4.50 6.32 -34.55
CA VAL A 12 -3.31 6.36 -33.70
C VAL A 12 -3.72 6.55 -32.23
N ALA A 13 -4.53 7.59 -31.94
CA ALA A 13 -5.04 7.83 -30.59
C ALA A 13 -5.91 6.67 -30.07
N ARG A 14 -6.68 6.03 -30.96
CA ARG A 14 -7.48 4.84 -30.62
C ARG A 14 -6.60 3.70 -30.14
N ASP A 15 -5.53 3.42 -30.87
CA ASP A 15 -4.64 2.29 -30.55
C ASP A 15 -3.83 2.55 -29.27
N GLU A 16 -3.40 3.80 -29.04
CA GLU A 16 -2.75 4.22 -27.79
C GLU A 16 -3.70 4.08 -26.57
N VAL A 17 -4.93 4.56 -26.71
CA VAL A 17 -5.96 4.42 -25.67
C VAL A 17 -6.32 2.96 -25.46
N GLN A 18 -6.44 2.16 -26.51
CA GLN A 18 -6.73 0.73 -26.39
C GLN A 18 -5.62 0.01 -25.61
N SER A 19 -4.35 0.26 -25.95
CA SER A 19 -3.21 -0.30 -25.22
C SER A 19 -3.26 0.08 -23.73
N SER A 20 -3.55 1.35 -23.44
CA SER A 20 -3.65 1.85 -22.07
C SER A 20 -4.83 1.25 -21.30
N VAL A 21 -5.96 1.01 -21.97
CA VAL A 21 -7.13 0.31 -21.40
C VAL A 21 -6.81 -1.15 -21.13
N ASP A 22 -6.08 -1.83 -22.02
CA ASP A 22 -5.68 -3.22 -21.85
C ASP A 22 -4.73 -3.38 -20.65
N GLU A 23 -3.76 -2.46 -20.51
CA GLU A 23 -2.88 -2.42 -19.32
C GLU A 23 -3.66 -2.15 -18.03
N MET A 24 -4.55 -1.16 -18.02
CA MET A 24 -5.42 -0.87 -16.87
C MET A 24 -6.26 -2.10 -16.52
N SER A 25 -6.77 -2.83 -17.51
CA SER A 25 -7.59 -4.03 -17.29
C SER A 25 -6.79 -5.16 -16.67
N ALA A 26 -5.54 -5.38 -17.13
CA ALA A 26 -4.64 -6.36 -16.51
C ALA A 26 -4.32 -6.00 -15.04
N ARG A 27 -4.05 -4.72 -14.75
CA ARG A 27 -3.85 -4.24 -13.37
C ARG A 27 -5.12 -4.39 -12.53
N TYR A 28 -6.29 -4.19 -13.13
CA TYR A 28 -7.57 -4.35 -12.46
C TYR A 28 -7.86 -5.81 -12.10
N GLU A 29 -7.54 -6.76 -12.99
CA GLU A 29 -7.63 -8.20 -12.69
C GLU A 29 -6.69 -8.61 -11.54
N GLU A 30 -5.46 -8.09 -11.52
CA GLU A 30 -4.53 -8.28 -10.40
C GLU A 30 -5.12 -7.71 -9.10
N TRP A 31 -5.71 -6.51 -9.16
CA TRP A 31 -6.32 -5.86 -8.01
C TRP A 31 -7.52 -6.66 -7.48
N GLN A 32 -8.37 -7.18 -8.36
CA GLN A 32 -9.49 -8.06 -7.99
C GLN A 32 -9.00 -9.35 -7.34
N THR A 33 -7.94 -9.95 -7.90
CA THR A 33 -7.31 -11.17 -7.35
C THR A 33 -6.78 -10.93 -5.94
N LYS A 34 -6.08 -9.81 -5.71
CA LYS A 34 -5.60 -9.43 -4.38
C LYS A 34 -6.76 -9.16 -3.43
N GLN A 35 -7.79 -8.42 -3.86
CA GLN A 35 -9.00 -8.16 -3.07
C GLN A 35 -9.72 -9.43 -2.62
N ALA A 36 -9.81 -10.43 -3.50
CA ALA A 36 -10.40 -11.73 -3.21
C ALA A 36 -9.48 -12.64 -2.38
N SER A 37 -8.20 -12.29 -2.24
CA SER A 37 -7.26 -13.05 -1.43
C SER A 37 -7.55 -12.89 0.07
N GLY A 38 -7.23 -13.93 0.83
CA GLY A 38 -7.29 -13.91 2.29
C GLY A 38 -6.12 -13.16 2.95
N ALA A 39 -5.17 -12.63 2.17
CA ALA A 39 -4.04 -11.88 2.70
C ALA A 39 -4.49 -10.51 3.25
N ASN A 40 -3.75 -9.98 4.22
CA ASN A 40 -3.99 -8.64 4.72
C ASN A 40 -3.44 -7.61 3.72
N LEU A 41 -4.34 -6.89 3.06
CA LEU A 41 -3.99 -5.90 2.02
C LEU A 41 -3.24 -4.70 2.58
N ALA A 42 -3.52 -4.32 3.83
CA ALA A 42 -2.90 -3.17 4.48
C ALA A 42 -1.40 -3.37 4.77
N ARG A 43 -0.92 -4.62 4.79
CA ARG A 43 0.51 -4.93 4.88
C ARG A 43 1.23 -4.89 3.53
N SER A 44 0.49 -4.86 2.42
CA SER A 44 1.04 -5.05 1.09
C SER A 44 1.33 -3.70 0.42
N ALA A 45 2.60 -3.27 0.46
CA ALA A 45 3.05 -2.09 -0.30
C ALA A 45 2.75 -2.23 -1.81
N SER A 46 2.86 -3.45 -2.36
CA SER A 46 2.51 -3.69 -3.75
C SER A 46 1.02 -3.53 -4.05
N PHE A 47 0.13 -3.72 -3.08
CA PHE A 47 -1.30 -3.43 -3.26
C PHE A 47 -1.57 -1.92 -3.25
N ASP A 48 -0.92 -1.16 -2.36
CA ASP A 48 -1.04 0.30 -2.34
C ASP A 48 -0.53 0.92 -3.65
N ASP A 49 0.63 0.47 -4.15
CA ASP A 49 1.18 0.88 -5.45
C ASP A 49 0.23 0.53 -6.61
N LEU A 50 -0.33 -0.67 -6.61
CA LEU A 50 -1.29 -1.11 -7.62
C LEU A 50 -2.56 -0.25 -7.60
N GLN A 51 -3.07 0.06 -6.42
CA GLN A 51 -4.25 0.91 -6.25
C GLN A 51 -3.97 2.35 -6.70
N GLN A 52 -2.77 2.87 -6.47
CA GLN A 52 -2.36 4.19 -6.94
C GLN A 52 -2.24 4.23 -8.46
N LYS A 53 -1.56 3.25 -9.07
CA LYS A 53 -1.44 3.13 -10.53
C LYS A 53 -2.81 3.06 -11.21
N LEU A 54 -3.73 2.26 -10.69
CA LEU A 54 -5.09 2.20 -11.24
C LEU A 54 -5.85 3.54 -11.14
N LYS A 55 -5.63 4.34 -10.09
CA LYS A 55 -6.21 5.69 -10.01
C LYS A 55 -5.62 6.62 -11.07
N GLU A 56 -4.32 6.54 -11.31
CA GLU A 56 -3.62 7.31 -12.33
C GLU A 56 -4.10 6.91 -13.73
N ASP A 57 -4.15 5.59 -14.03
CA ASP A 57 -4.65 5.04 -15.28
C ASP A 57 -6.08 5.51 -15.57
N THR A 58 -7.00 5.35 -14.61
CA THR A 58 -8.40 5.77 -14.78
C THR A 58 -8.53 7.29 -14.94
N HIS A 59 -7.67 8.08 -14.32
CA HIS A 59 -7.65 9.53 -14.48
C HIS A 59 -7.15 9.93 -15.88
N SER A 60 -6.00 9.41 -16.31
CA SER A 60 -5.41 9.69 -17.63
C SER A 60 -6.36 9.27 -18.74
N LEU A 61 -6.84 8.02 -18.71
CA LEU A 61 -7.77 7.49 -19.72
C LEU A 61 -9.07 8.29 -19.80
N THR A 62 -9.56 8.83 -18.67
CA THR A 62 -10.75 9.70 -18.68
C THR A 62 -10.47 11.00 -19.45
N ALA A 63 -9.27 11.57 -19.31
CA ALA A 63 -8.86 12.76 -20.03
C ALA A 63 -8.67 12.46 -21.53
N ASP A 64 -7.96 11.39 -21.87
CA ASP A 64 -7.70 10.99 -23.26
C ASP A 64 -9.01 10.71 -24.01
N LEU A 65 -9.94 9.99 -23.38
CA LEU A 65 -11.26 9.70 -23.95
C LEU A 65 -12.13 10.95 -24.10
N ARG A 66 -11.95 11.96 -23.24
CA ARG A 66 -12.64 13.26 -23.40
C ARG A 66 -12.14 13.97 -24.65
N ASP A 67 -10.85 13.93 -24.92
CA ASP A 67 -10.24 14.59 -26.07
C ASP A 67 -10.58 13.83 -27.38
N VAL A 68 -10.65 12.50 -27.32
CA VAL A 68 -11.23 11.68 -28.41
C VAL A 68 -12.69 12.09 -28.68
N ASP A 69 -13.54 12.15 -27.66
CA ASP A 69 -14.95 12.57 -27.83
C ASP A 69 -15.04 13.98 -28.42
N ALA A 70 -14.15 14.89 -28.03
CA ALA A 70 -14.08 16.24 -28.59
C ALA A 70 -13.69 16.22 -30.07
N SER A 71 -12.73 15.39 -30.48
CA SER A 71 -12.33 15.25 -31.88
C SER A 71 -13.47 14.69 -32.75
N ILE A 72 -14.20 13.67 -32.25
CA ILE A 72 -15.38 13.12 -32.93
C ILE A 72 -16.44 14.20 -33.15
N ARG A 73 -16.75 15.00 -32.12
CA ARG A 73 -17.70 16.12 -32.22
C ARG A 73 -17.24 17.21 -33.18
N ALA A 74 -15.93 17.45 -33.28
CA ALA A 74 -15.37 18.42 -34.21
C ALA A 74 -15.57 17.96 -35.67
N VAL A 75 -15.35 16.68 -35.95
CA VAL A 75 -15.59 16.09 -37.27
C VAL A 75 -17.08 16.14 -37.64
N GLU A 76 -17.98 15.89 -36.69
CA GLU A 76 -19.44 15.96 -36.90
C GLU A 76 -19.95 17.35 -37.25
N LYS A 77 -19.33 18.39 -36.68
CA LYS A 77 -19.70 19.79 -36.95
C LYS A 77 -19.22 20.27 -38.32
N HIS A 78 -18.18 19.64 -38.87
CA HIS A 78 -17.50 20.05 -40.09
C HIS A 78 -17.26 18.88 -41.06
N PRO A 79 -18.30 18.12 -41.44
CA PRO A 79 -18.15 16.93 -42.27
C PRO A 79 -17.49 17.24 -43.63
N GLU A 80 -17.65 18.45 -44.15
CA GLU A 80 -17.02 18.93 -45.39
C GLU A 80 -15.49 18.92 -45.34
N ARG A 81 -14.89 19.03 -44.15
CA ARG A 81 -13.44 19.00 -43.94
C ARG A 81 -12.89 17.59 -43.82
N PHE A 82 -13.76 16.60 -43.61
CA PHE A 82 -13.38 15.20 -43.36
C PHE A 82 -14.15 14.24 -44.27
N PRO A 83 -13.98 14.34 -45.61
CA PRO A 83 -14.75 13.53 -46.57
C PRO A 83 -14.49 12.02 -46.46
N HIS A 84 -13.42 11.60 -45.81
CA HIS A 84 -13.10 10.19 -45.52
C HIS A 84 -13.86 9.64 -44.29
N CYS A 85 -14.39 10.52 -43.42
CA CYS A 85 -15.18 10.13 -42.25
C CYS A 85 -16.65 10.01 -42.61
N THR A 86 -17.06 8.83 -43.08
CA THR A 86 -18.48 8.55 -43.38
C THR A 86 -19.35 8.57 -42.12
N PRO A 87 -20.69 8.74 -42.23
CA PRO A 87 -21.58 8.64 -41.07
C PRO A 87 -21.48 7.30 -40.33
N SER A 88 -21.26 6.21 -41.06
CA SER A 88 -21.02 4.88 -40.49
C SER A 88 -19.71 4.85 -39.68
N GLU A 89 -18.66 5.45 -40.23
CA GLU A 89 -17.37 5.56 -39.55
C GLU A 89 -17.49 6.37 -38.25
N LEU A 90 -18.15 7.53 -38.26
CA LEU A 90 -18.40 8.31 -37.05
C LEU A 90 -19.21 7.53 -36.01
N ALA A 91 -20.20 6.75 -36.43
CA ALA A 91 -20.96 5.89 -35.53
C ALA A 91 -20.06 4.83 -34.87
N ASN A 92 -19.14 4.22 -35.63
CA ASN A 92 -18.15 3.27 -35.10
C ASN A 92 -17.22 3.94 -34.07
N ARG A 93 -16.71 5.14 -34.36
CA ARG A 93 -15.86 5.92 -33.43
C ARG A 93 -16.57 6.21 -32.12
N ARG A 94 -17.82 6.70 -32.18
CA ARG A 94 -18.64 6.93 -30.98
C ARG A 94 -18.89 5.67 -30.18
N GLY A 95 -19.22 4.58 -30.89
CA GLY A 95 -19.48 3.29 -30.27
C GLY A 95 -18.26 2.79 -29.51
N TRP A 96 -17.08 2.88 -30.12
CA TRP A 96 -15.82 2.53 -29.46
C TRP A 96 -15.51 3.43 -28.27
N ALA A 97 -15.54 4.75 -28.41
CA ALA A 97 -15.26 5.69 -27.31
C ALA A 97 -16.24 5.52 -26.14
N THR A 98 -17.50 5.20 -26.42
CA THR A 98 -18.51 4.90 -25.39
C THR A 98 -18.19 3.62 -24.63
N ARG A 99 -17.79 2.54 -25.33
CA ARG A 99 -17.37 1.29 -24.67
C ARG A 99 -16.16 1.50 -23.77
N MET A 100 -15.13 2.19 -24.26
CA MET A 100 -13.92 2.47 -23.46
C MET A 100 -14.23 3.29 -22.21
N ARG A 101 -15.06 4.34 -22.33
CA ARG A 101 -15.49 5.14 -21.18
C ARG A 101 -16.29 4.33 -20.17
N GLN A 102 -17.11 3.39 -20.63
CA GLN A 102 -17.86 2.52 -19.75
C GLN A 102 -16.89 1.62 -18.95
N GLN A 103 -15.92 1.00 -19.61
CA GLN A 103 -14.92 0.16 -18.97
C GLN A 103 -14.09 0.92 -17.92
N VAL A 104 -13.57 2.11 -18.24
CA VAL A 104 -12.83 2.96 -17.29
C VAL A 104 -13.70 3.36 -16.10
N ARG A 105 -14.98 3.67 -16.35
CA ARG A 105 -15.95 4.00 -15.29
C ARG A 105 -16.21 2.81 -14.38
N ASP A 106 -16.37 1.62 -14.93
CA ASP A 106 -16.66 0.41 -14.16
C ASP A 106 -15.49 0.06 -13.24
N VAL A 107 -14.25 0.16 -13.72
CA VAL A 107 -13.04 0.01 -12.89
C VAL A 107 -13.02 1.04 -11.75
N LYS A 108 -13.23 2.32 -12.07
CA LYS A 108 -13.26 3.40 -11.07
C LYS A 108 -14.33 3.20 -10.01
N ASN A 109 -15.53 2.74 -10.42
CA ASN A 109 -16.64 2.46 -9.52
C ASN A 109 -16.35 1.25 -8.63
N ALA A 110 -15.76 0.20 -9.18
CA ALA A 110 -15.37 -0.98 -8.41
C ALA A 110 -14.32 -0.65 -7.35
N MET A 111 -13.30 0.14 -7.69
CA MET A 111 -12.30 0.62 -6.74
C MET A 111 -12.89 1.54 -5.66
N SER A 112 -13.95 2.27 -5.99
CA SER A 112 -14.65 3.16 -5.06
C SER A 112 -15.78 2.46 -4.30
N SER A 113 -16.02 1.18 -4.56
CA SER A 113 -17.11 0.44 -3.95
C SER A 113 -16.93 0.35 -2.44
N GLU A 114 -18.06 0.39 -1.73
CA GLU A 114 -18.08 0.31 -0.27
C GLU A 114 -17.45 -1.00 0.21
N ALA A 115 -17.68 -2.11 -0.50
CA ALA A 115 -17.08 -3.41 -0.21
C ALA A 115 -15.54 -3.36 -0.24
N ALA A 116 -14.94 -2.71 -1.26
CA ALA A 116 -13.50 -2.57 -1.36
C ALA A 116 -12.91 -1.71 -0.22
N ARG A 117 -13.59 -0.61 0.11
CA ARG A 117 -13.16 0.28 1.21
C ARG A 117 -13.25 -0.40 2.57
N GLN A 118 -14.34 -1.13 2.81
CA GLN A 118 -14.53 -1.88 4.06
C GLN A 118 -13.49 -2.99 4.21
N ARG A 119 -13.16 -3.71 3.13
CA ARG A 119 -12.10 -4.73 3.15
C ARG A 119 -10.77 -4.14 3.61
N LEU A 120 -10.33 -3.04 2.99
CA LEU A 120 -9.08 -2.38 3.33
C LEU A 120 -9.08 -1.79 4.75
N THR A 121 -10.22 -1.26 5.19
CA THR A 121 -10.38 -0.72 6.55
C THR A 121 -10.25 -1.81 7.60
N LYS A 122 -10.93 -2.95 7.41
CA LYS A 122 -10.80 -4.12 8.29
C LYS A 122 -9.37 -4.64 8.35
N ASP A 123 -8.68 -4.69 7.21
CA ASP A 123 -7.27 -5.11 7.17
C ASP A 123 -6.35 -4.17 7.95
N ARG A 124 -6.58 -2.86 7.86
CA ARG A 124 -5.85 -1.85 8.65
C ARG A 124 -6.14 -1.96 10.14
N GLU A 125 -7.40 -2.16 10.53
CA GLU A 125 -7.80 -2.34 11.93
C GLU A 125 -7.15 -3.60 12.53
N MET A 126 -7.17 -4.72 11.80
CA MET A 126 -6.49 -5.94 12.24
C MET A 126 -4.98 -5.71 12.43
N LEU A 127 -4.33 -5.04 11.47
CA LEU A 127 -2.91 -4.73 11.57
C LEU A 127 -2.58 -3.88 12.79
N GLN A 128 -3.39 -2.83 13.05
CA GLN A 128 -3.22 -1.96 14.21
C GLN A 128 -3.43 -2.71 15.54
N MET A 129 -4.41 -3.62 15.59
CA MET A 129 -4.66 -4.45 16.77
C MET A 129 -3.48 -5.40 17.04
N GLU A 130 -2.94 -6.04 16.01
CA GLU A 130 -1.76 -6.92 16.12
C GLU A 130 -0.52 -6.15 16.59
N GLU A 131 -0.26 -4.96 16.02
CA GLU A 131 0.83 -4.10 16.47
C GLU A 131 0.64 -3.63 17.92
N GLY A 132 -0.59 -3.29 18.32
CA GLY A 132 -0.91 -2.92 19.69
C GLY A 132 -0.68 -4.05 20.67
N ALA A 133 -1.10 -5.27 20.33
CA ALA A 133 -0.87 -6.47 21.12
C ALA A 133 0.63 -6.79 21.25
N ALA A 134 1.39 -6.70 20.16
CA ALA A 134 2.84 -6.91 20.17
C ALA A 134 3.57 -5.87 21.03
N ARG A 135 3.20 -4.59 20.94
CA ARG A 135 3.76 -3.52 21.79
C ARG A 135 3.48 -3.77 23.26
N LYS A 136 2.26 -4.19 23.59
CA LYS A 136 1.87 -4.51 24.98
C LYS A 136 2.67 -5.71 25.51
N ALA A 137 2.78 -6.79 24.73
CA ALA A 137 3.58 -7.96 25.10
C ALA A 137 5.05 -7.60 25.36
N ASN A 138 5.66 -6.81 24.48
CA ASN A 138 7.04 -6.34 24.65
C ASN A 138 7.21 -5.46 25.89
N ALA A 139 6.25 -4.59 26.19
CA ALA A 139 6.29 -3.76 27.39
C ALA A 139 6.19 -4.60 28.68
N GLU A 140 5.31 -5.61 28.69
CA GLU A 140 5.18 -6.55 29.80
C GLU A 140 6.46 -7.36 30.00
N GLU A 141 7.07 -7.88 28.93
CA GLU A 141 8.34 -8.60 29.00
C GLU A 141 9.47 -7.72 29.53
N ASN A 142 9.61 -6.50 29.01
CA ASN A 142 10.63 -5.56 29.48
C ASN A 142 10.44 -5.21 30.97
N SER A 143 9.19 -5.02 31.42
CA SER A 143 8.90 -4.76 32.84
C SER A 143 9.29 -5.94 33.74
N ARG A 144 9.09 -7.18 33.27
CA ARG A 144 9.49 -8.40 33.99
C ARG A 144 11.02 -8.51 34.06
N LEU A 145 11.70 -8.29 32.94
CA LEU A 145 13.17 -8.32 32.88
C LEU A 145 13.78 -7.26 33.81
N LEU A 146 13.24 -6.03 33.81
CA LEU A 146 13.68 -4.97 34.73
C LEU A 146 13.44 -5.35 36.20
N GLY A 147 12.29 -5.95 36.52
CA GLY A 147 11.98 -6.45 37.85
C GLY A 147 12.97 -7.52 38.32
N THR A 148 13.23 -8.54 37.48
CA THR A 148 14.20 -9.60 37.77
C THR A 148 15.61 -9.05 37.94
N ASN A 149 16.05 -8.16 37.05
CA ASN A 149 17.38 -7.55 37.14
C ASN A 149 17.55 -6.73 38.42
N LYS A 150 16.50 -5.99 38.83
CA LYS A 150 16.51 -5.23 40.08
C LYS A 150 16.63 -6.15 41.29
N GLN A 151 15.88 -7.25 41.33
CA GLN A 151 15.96 -8.23 42.41
C GLN A 151 17.34 -8.88 42.51
N VAL A 152 17.94 -9.24 41.36
CA VAL A 152 19.30 -9.79 41.32
C VAL A 152 20.32 -8.77 41.83
N GLN A 153 20.20 -7.49 41.45
CA GLN A 153 21.08 -6.44 41.96
C GLN A 153 20.94 -6.24 43.48
N GLU A 154 19.72 -6.25 44.01
CA GLU A 154 19.48 -6.16 45.46
C GLU A 154 20.14 -7.32 46.22
N GLN A 155 20.05 -8.55 45.69
CA GLN A 155 20.73 -9.71 46.29
C GLN A 155 22.26 -9.57 46.25
N ILE A 156 22.83 -9.13 45.13
CA ILE A 156 24.28 -8.94 44.98
C ILE A 156 24.81 -7.90 45.97
N VAL A 157 24.05 -6.82 46.25
CA VAL A 157 24.45 -5.81 47.23
C VAL A 157 24.40 -6.39 48.65
N GLN A 158 23.34 -7.14 48.99
CA GLN A 158 23.24 -7.79 50.30
C GLN A 158 24.39 -8.77 50.54
N ASP A 159 24.72 -9.60 49.55
CA ASP A 159 25.82 -10.57 49.65
C ASP A 159 27.18 -9.86 49.82
N GLN A 160 27.38 -8.71 49.19
CA GLN A 160 28.60 -7.90 49.35
C GLN A 160 28.70 -7.28 50.75
N ASP A 161 27.59 -6.75 51.29
CA ASP A 161 27.56 -6.20 52.64
C ASP A 161 27.89 -7.27 53.68
N GLU A 162 27.37 -8.48 53.53
CA GLU A 162 27.69 -9.61 54.42
C GLU A 162 29.17 -10.00 54.34
N GLN A 163 29.76 -10.03 53.14
CA GLN A 163 31.20 -10.26 52.95
C GLN A 163 32.06 -9.16 53.58
N LEU A 164 31.65 -7.90 53.52
CA LEU A 164 32.36 -6.79 54.15
C LEU A 164 32.33 -6.88 55.67
N ASP A 165 31.20 -7.27 56.26
CA ASP A 165 31.07 -7.53 57.69
C ASP A 165 31.97 -8.67 58.16
N ASP A 166 32.09 -9.73 57.37
CA ASP A 166 32.99 -10.84 57.65
C ASP A 166 34.47 -10.42 57.55
N LEU A 167 34.83 -9.63 56.53
CA LEU A 167 36.16 -9.02 56.40
C LEU A 167 36.47 -8.10 57.57
N ALA A 168 35.51 -7.29 58.02
CA ALA A 168 35.65 -6.42 59.19
C ALA A 168 35.90 -7.24 60.46
N ARG A 169 35.18 -8.35 60.66
CA ARG A 169 35.40 -9.27 61.78
C ARG A 169 36.78 -9.92 61.74
N VAL A 170 37.22 -10.37 60.57
CA VAL A 170 38.55 -11.01 60.40
C VAL A 170 39.67 -10.00 60.65
N THR A 171 39.56 -8.79 60.11
CA THR A 171 40.54 -7.72 60.31
C THR A 171 40.58 -7.25 61.77
N HIS A 172 39.43 -7.16 62.45
CA HIS A 172 39.38 -6.85 63.88
C HIS A 172 40.11 -7.90 64.73
N ARG A 173 39.86 -9.19 64.49
CA ARG A 173 40.56 -10.30 65.17
C ARG A 173 42.07 -10.28 64.92
N LEU A 174 42.48 -9.98 63.69
CA LEU A 174 43.89 -9.79 63.35
C LEU A 174 44.51 -8.61 64.13
N GLY A 175 43.76 -7.52 64.29
CA GLY A 175 44.17 -6.36 65.09
C GLY A 175 44.35 -6.70 66.58
N GLU A 176 43.39 -7.43 67.17
CA GLU A 176 43.50 -7.89 68.56
C GLU A 176 44.69 -8.85 68.76
N ALA A 177 44.89 -9.80 67.83
CA ALA A 177 46.03 -10.71 67.88
C ALA A 177 47.37 -9.96 67.75
N ALA A 178 47.44 -8.94 66.90
CA ALA A 178 48.64 -8.12 66.75
C ALA A 178 48.95 -7.29 68.02
N GLN A 179 47.92 -6.80 68.72
CA GLN A 179 48.11 -6.11 70.01
C GLN A 179 48.56 -7.05 71.13
N ALA A 180 48.14 -8.31 71.12
CA ALA A 180 48.55 -9.30 72.12
C ALA A 180 50.00 -9.81 71.95
N ILE A 181 50.64 -9.52 70.81
CA ILE A 181 52.01 -9.92 70.48
C ILE A 181 53.04 -8.80 70.78
N ASN A 182 52.59 -7.62 71.19
CA ASN A 182 53.42 -6.49 71.65
C ASN A 182 53.36 -6.36 73.18
#